data_AF-A0A2V6KZ44-F1
#
_entry.id   AF-A0A2V6KZ44-F1
#
_cell.length_a   1.000
_cell.length_b   1.000
_cell.length_c   1.000
_cell.angle_alpha   90.00
_cell.angle_beta   90.00
_cell.angle_gamma   90.00
#
_symmetry.space_group_name_H-M   'P 1'
#
loop_
_entity.id
_entity.type
_entity.pdbx_description
1 polymer ?
#
loop_
_entity_poly.entity_id
_entity_poly.type
_entity_poly.pdbx_seq_one_letter_code
_entity_poly.pdbx_strand_id
1 'polypeptide(L)'
;MHEKKWRRALIVSRKLCRVAPECGAGFLHAGFCLHELGKTAEAKRLLLKGPVTLLKEPIYYYNMGCYDTLLGNVHAAKVHLQTSFKMDASFRELAKKDPDLKAVRALL
;
A
#
# COMPACT_ATOMS: atom_id res chain seq x y z
N MET A 1 2.98 2.85 -21.87
CA MET A 1 2.97 4.28 -21.43
C MET A 1 2.90 4.45 -19.91
N HIS A 2 2.14 3.63 -19.18
CA HIS A 2 1.97 3.74 -17.72
C HIS A 2 3.28 3.57 -16.93
N GLU A 3 4.10 2.58 -17.27
CA GLU A 3 5.37 2.33 -16.58
C GLU A 3 6.32 3.55 -16.54
N LYS A 4 6.44 4.30 -17.64
CA LYS A 4 7.25 5.54 -17.69
C LYS A 4 6.70 6.61 -16.74
N LYS A 5 5.37 6.70 -16.58
CA LYS A 5 4.72 7.63 -15.64
C LYS A 5 4.99 7.19 -14.20
N TRP A 6 4.87 5.89 -13.89
CA TRP A 6 5.14 5.35 -12.56
C TRP A 6 6.60 5.50 -12.14
N ARG A 7 7.56 5.30 -13.06
CA ARG A 7 8.98 5.57 -12.78
C ARG A 7 9.23 7.04 -12.45
N ARG A 8 8.61 7.98 -13.17
CA ARG A 8 8.72 9.42 -12.87
C ARG A 8 8.07 9.77 -11.53
N ALA A 9 6.87 9.26 -11.26
CA ALA A 9 6.18 9.45 -10.00
C ALA A 9 7.01 8.91 -8.83
N LEU A 10 7.60 7.72 -8.97
CA LEU A 10 8.47 7.13 -7.96
C LEU A 10 9.68 8.02 -7.63
N ILE A 11 10.29 8.68 -8.63
CA ILE A 11 11.40 9.61 -8.41
C ILE A 11 10.96 10.77 -7.51
N VAL A 12 9.79 11.36 -7.80
CA VAL A 12 9.23 12.47 -7.02
C VAL A 12 8.84 12.00 -5.61
N SER A 13 8.13 10.89 -5.48
CA SER A 13 7.70 10.35 -4.18
C SER A 13 8.89 9.98 -3.29
N ARG A 14 9.97 9.44 -3.86
CA ARG A 14 11.23 9.20 -3.13
C ARG A 14 11.93 10.48 -2.70
N LYS A 15 11.84 11.55 -3.50
CA LYS A 15 12.32 12.87 -3.08
C LYS A 15 11.52 13.36 -1.88
N LEU A 16 10.20 13.23 -1.89
CA LEU A 16 9.33 13.58 -0.75
C LEU A 16 9.72 12.82 0.52
N CYS A 17 9.95 11.50 0.42
CA CYS A 17 10.43 10.70 1.57
C CYS A 17 11.73 11.24 2.19
N ARG A 18 12.61 11.87 1.40
CA ARG A 18 13.89 12.42 1.88
C ARG A 18 13.77 13.83 2.44
N VAL A 19 12.95 14.68 1.82
CA VAL A 19 12.84 16.10 2.21
C VAL A 19 11.81 16.33 3.33
N ALA A 20 10.89 15.39 3.54
CA ALA A 20 9.88 15.41 4.59
C ALA A 20 9.68 13.98 5.16
N PRO A 21 10.70 13.40 5.82
CA PRO A 21 10.68 12.01 6.28
C PRO A 21 9.58 11.72 7.32
N GLU A 22 9.11 12.73 8.05
CA GLU A 22 8.00 12.66 9.00
C GLU A 22 6.61 12.60 8.34
N CYS A 23 6.52 12.93 7.04
CA CYS A 23 5.28 12.93 6.29
C CYS A 23 5.04 11.61 5.57
N GLY A 24 3.94 10.93 5.91
CA GLY A 24 3.59 9.61 5.34
C GLY A 24 3.25 9.62 3.83
N ALA A 25 2.80 10.75 3.28
CA ALA A 25 2.32 10.83 1.89
C ALA A 25 3.38 10.40 0.87
N GLY A 26 4.64 10.80 1.07
CA GLY A 26 5.76 10.40 0.20
C GLY A 26 5.93 8.89 0.15
N PHE A 27 5.82 8.22 1.30
CA PHE A 27 5.96 6.77 1.43
C PHE A 27 4.78 6.02 0.80
N LEU A 28 3.55 6.49 1.03
CA LEU A 28 2.35 5.91 0.41
C LEU A 28 2.43 5.94 -1.11
N HIS A 29 2.76 7.10 -1.69
CA HIS A 29 2.88 7.23 -3.15
C HIS A 29 4.06 6.43 -3.70
N ALA A 30 5.20 6.40 -3.01
CA ALA A 30 6.35 5.62 -3.44
C ALA A 30 6.07 4.10 -3.38
N GLY A 31 5.38 3.63 -2.34
CA GLY A 31 4.92 2.26 -2.21
C GLY A 31 4.00 1.87 -3.37
N PHE A 32 2.97 2.69 -3.63
CA PHE A 32 2.04 2.47 -4.74
C PHE A 32 2.76 2.41 -6.09
N CYS A 33 3.66 3.35 -6.37
CA CYS A 33 4.44 3.33 -7.61
C CYS A 33 5.34 2.09 -7.74
N LEU A 34 5.94 1.63 -6.64
CA LEU A 34 6.74 0.40 -6.64
C LEU A 34 5.89 -0.81 -6.97
N HIS A 35 4.70 -0.91 -6.37
CA HIS A 35 3.76 -1.98 -6.65
C HIS A 35 3.31 -1.98 -8.12
N GLU A 36 2.91 -0.84 -8.67
CA GLU A 36 2.54 -0.67 -10.09
C GLU A 36 3.69 -1.02 -11.07
N LEU A 37 4.94 -0.99 -10.59
CA LEU A 37 6.13 -1.40 -11.34
C LEU A 37 6.48 -2.89 -11.13
N GLY A 38 5.60 -3.68 -10.52
CA GLY A 38 5.81 -5.10 -10.21
C GLY A 38 6.73 -5.37 -9.02
N LYS A 39 7.09 -4.34 -8.24
CA LYS A 39 8.04 -4.43 -7.12
C LYS A 39 7.33 -4.46 -5.77
N THR A 40 6.28 -5.27 -5.65
CA THR A 40 5.41 -5.35 -4.46
C THR A 40 6.17 -5.61 -3.16
N ALA A 41 7.17 -6.50 -3.16
CA ALA A 41 8.00 -6.75 -1.98
C ALA A 41 8.82 -5.50 -1.55
N GLU A 42 9.29 -4.71 -2.52
CA GLU A 42 9.98 -3.45 -2.24
C GLU A 42 9.02 -2.39 -1.70
N ALA A 43 7.80 -2.33 -2.25
CA ALA A 43 6.74 -1.45 -1.77
C ALA A 43 6.41 -1.71 -0.29
N LYS A 44 6.17 -2.97 0.08
CA LYS A 44 5.92 -3.36 1.48
C LYS A 44 7.06 -2.95 2.41
N ARG A 45 8.32 -3.26 2.03
CA ARG A 45 9.50 -2.88 2.83
C ARG A 45 9.64 -1.37 2.99
N LEU A 46 9.27 -0.58 1.98
CA LEU A 46 9.32 0.86 2.06
C LEU A 46 8.30 1.41 3.06
N LEU A 47 7.05 0.91 3.01
CA LEU A 47 6.00 1.32 3.94
C LEU A 47 6.34 0.94 5.39
N LEU A 48 6.95 -0.22 5.63
CA LEU A 48 7.42 -0.63 6.97
C LEU A 48 8.53 0.25 7.53
N LYS A 49 9.30 0.93 6.68
CA LYS A 49 10.38 1.87 7.08
C LYS A 49 9.91 3.33 7.15
N GLY A 50 8.65 3.59 6.81
CA GLY A 50 8.10 4.94 6.82
C GLY A 50 7.82 5.46 8.23
N PRO A 51 7.44 6.74 8.34
CA PRO A 51 7.17 7.38 9.62
C PRO A 51 5.93 6.78 10.29
N VAL A 52 5.88 6.89 11.62
CA VAL A 52 4.73 6.45 12.43
C VAL A 52 3.41 7.13 12.07
N THR A 53 3.46 8.27 11.38
CA THR A 53 2.29 8.98 10.85
C THR A 53 1.49 8.12 9.86
N LEU A 54 2.14 7.16 9.18
CA LEU A 54 1.47 6.20 8.31
C LEU A 54 0.43 5.33 9.04
N LEU A 55 0.68 5.02 10.32
CA LEU A 55 -0.22 4.17 11.11
C LEU A 55 -1.56 4.86 11.42
N LYS A 56 -1.70 6.14 11.09
CA LYS A 56 -2.95 6.89 11.20
C LYS A 56 -3.75 6.89 9.89
N GLU A 57 -3.18 6.37 8.81
CA GLU A 57 -3.77 6.42 7.47
C GLU A 57 -4.43 5.07 7.12
N PRO A 58 -5.75 5.01 6.86
CA PRO A 58 -6.41 3.75 6.48
C PRO A 58 -5.85 3.14 5.20
N ILE A 59 -5.38 3.98 4.27
CA ILE A 59 -4.75 3.56 3.01
C ILE A 59 -3.41 2.86 3.21
N TYR A 60 -2.69 3.12 4.31
CA TYR A 60 -1.47 2.38 4.64
C TYR A 60 -1.81 0.90 4.85
N TYR A 61 -2.79 0.62 5.70
CA TYR A 61 -3.22 -0.74 6.00
C TYR A 61 -3.85 -1.40 4.78
N TYR A 62 -4.61 -0.65 3.97
CA TYR A 62 -5.17 -1.18 2.73
C TYR A 62 -4.06 -1.66 1.78
N ASN A 63 -3.09 -0.80 1.49
CA ASN A 63 -1.95 -1.13 0.62
C ASN A 63 -1.13 -2.30 1.16
N MET A 64 -0.87 -2.34 2.47
CA MET A 64 -0.21 -3.47 3.12
C MET A 64 -0.99 -4.77 2.93
N GLY A 65 -2.32 -4.70 3.02
CA GLY A 65 -3.23 -5.81 2.72
C GLY A 65 -3.13 -6.33 1.29
N CYS A 66 -3.15 -5.43 0.30
CA CYS A 66 -2.96 -5.78 -1.10
C CYS A 66 -1.59 -6.44 -1.34
N TYR A 67 -0.54 -5.83 -0.80
CA TYR A 67 0.82 -6.35 -0.97
C TYR A 67 1.00 -7.72 -0.31
N ASP A 68 0.44 -7.91 0.88
CA ASP A 68 0.48 -9.20 1.56
C ASP A 68 -0.30 -10.28 0.83
N THR A 69 -1.42 -9.93 0.21
CA THR A 69 -2.17 -10.88 -0.63
C THR A 69 -1.33 -11.36 -1.81
N LEU A 70 -0.73 -10.43 -2.55
CA LEU A 70 0.09 -10.74 -3.72
C LEU A 70 1.38 -11.50 -3.37
N LEU A 71 1.89 -11.31 -2.15
CA LEU A 71 3.06 -12.02 -1.64
C LEU A 71 2.71 -13.35 -0.96
N GLY A 72 1.43 -13.75 -0.93
CA GLY A 72 0.96 -15.00 -0.32
C GLY A 72 0.88 -14.97 1.22
N ASN A 73 1.04 -13.81 1.86
CA ASN A 73 0.95 -13.64 3.31
C ASN A 73 -0.51 -13.49 3.76
N VAL A 74 -1.33 -14.52 3.54
CA VAL A 74 -2.80 -14.48 3.72
C VAL A 74 -3.23 -13.97 5.09
N HIS A 75 -2.57 -14.42 6.17
CA HIS A 75 -2.93 -14.00 7.52
C HIS A 75 -2.66 -12.50 7.74
N ALA A 76 -1.49 -12.02 7.33
CA ALA A 76 -1.13 -10.61 7.45
C ALA A 76 -2.04 -9.73 6.59
N ALA A 77 -2.38 -10.18 5.38
CA ALA A 77 -3.32 -9.49 4.50
C ALA A 77 -4.66 -9.25 5.19
N LYS A 78 -5.24 -10.30 5.80
CA LYS A 78 -6.51 -10.21 6.52
C LYS A 78 -6.45 -9.20 7.67
N VAL A 79 -5.40 -9.25 8.50
CA VAL A 79 -5.24 -8.33 9.64
C VAL A 79 -5.14 -6.88 9.17
N HIS A 80 -4.33 -6.61 8.16
CA HIS A 80 -4.19 -5.28 7.58
C HIS A 80 -5.50 -4.76 6.99
N LEU A 81 -6.20 -5.57 6.19
CA LEU A 81 -7.47 -5.16 5.56
C LEU A 81 -8.58 -4.91 6.60
N GLN A 82 -8.70 -5.77 7.61
CA GLN A 82 -9.64 -5.54 8.70
C GLN A 82 -9.32 -4.27 9.48
N THR A 83 -8.04 -3.92 9.64
CA THR A 83 -7.62 -2.67 10.29
C THR A 83 -8.01 -1.47 9.42
N SER A 84 -7.74 -1.52 8.12
CA SER A 84 -8.17 -0.50 7.16
C SER A 84 -9.68 -0.27 7.20
N PHE A 85 -10.49 -1.34 7.17
CA PHE A 85 -11.97 -1.23 7.17
C PHE A 85 -12.53 -0.67 8.48
N LYS A 86 -11.86 -0.92 9.61
CA LYS A 86 -12.24 -0.33 10.90
C LYS A 86 -11.95 1.17 10.95
N MET A 87 -10.88 1.61 10.30
CA MET A 87 -10.51 3.03 10.24
C MET A 87 -11.37 3.80 9.23
N ASP A 88 -11.65 3.18 8.08
CA ASP A 88 -12.52 3.74 7.06
C ASP A 88 -13.24 2.60 6.31
N ALA A 89 -14.55 2.52 6.53
CA ALA A 89 -15.39 1.46 5.97
C ALA A 89 -15.51 1.50 4.44
N SER A 90 -15.20 2.64 3.78
CA SER A 90 -15.26 2.76 2.32
C SER A 90 -14.28 1.81 1.62
N PHE A 91 -13.16 1.48 2.26
CA PHE A 91 -12.19 0.51 1.76
C PHE A 91 -12.76 -0.91 1.64
N ARG A 92 -13.81 -1.25 2.40
CA ARG A 92 -14.49 -2.54 2.24
C ARG A 92 -15.17 -2.66 0.89
N GLU A 93 -15.78 -1.57 0.41
CA GLU A 93 -16.40 -1.54 -0.92
C GLU A 93 -15.35 -1.57 -2.03
N LEU A 94 -14.21 -0.91 -1.82
CA LEU A 94 -13.08 -0.99 -2.74
C LEU A 94 -12.53 -2.43 -2.85
N ALA A 95 -12.34 -3.09 -1.71
CA ALA A 95 -11.76 -4.44 -1.63
C ALA A 95 -12.55 -5.50 -2.42
N LYS A 96 -13.88 -5.33 -2.54
CA LYS A 96 -14.74 -6.23 -3.33
C LYS A 96 -14.35 -6.27 -4.81
N LYS A 97 -13.81 -5.16 -5.33
CA LYS A 97 -13.48 -4.97 -6.75
C LYS A 97 -11.98 -5.02 -7.03
N ASP A 98 -11.15 -4.92 -5.99
CA ASP A 98 -9.69 -4.87 -6.11
C ASP A 98 -9.12 -6.21 -6.61
N PRO A 99 -8.46 -6.24 -7.79
CA PRO A 99 -7.87 -7.46 -8.34
C PRO A 99 -6.76 -8.05 -7.48
N ASP A 100 -6.02 -7.23 -6.73
CA ASP A 100 -4.92 -7.70 -5.88
C ASP A 100 -5.42 -8.59 -4.74
N LEU A 101 -6.66 -8.34 -4.30
CA LEU A 101 -7.29 -9.03 -3.18
C LEU A 101 -8.00 -10.32 -3.59
N LYS A 102 -7.95 -10.71 -4.87
CA LYS A 102 -8.68 -11.88 -5.38
C LYS A 102 -8.42 -13.15 -4.56
N ALA A 103 -7.18 -13.39 -4.14
CA ALA A 103 -6.80 -14.59 -3.41
C ALA A 103 -7.32 -14.64 -1.96
N VAL A 104 -7.60 -13.48 -1.34
CA VAL A 104 -8.11 -13.40 0.04
C VAL A 104 -9.56 -12.95 0.14
N ARG A 105 -10.21 -12.58 -0.97
CA ARG A 105 -11.53 -11.92 -0.97
C ARG A 105 -12.61 -12.66 -0.20
N ALA A 106 -12.61 -14.00 -0.23
CA ALA A 106 -13.57 -14.83 0.50
C ALA A 106 -13.35 -14.83 2.03
N LEU A 107 -12.25 -14.24 2.51
CA LEU A 107 -11.83 -14.22 3.92
C LEU A 107 -12.01 -12.85 4.60
N LEU A 108 -12.42 -11.83 3.83
CA LEU A 108 -12.58 -10.43 4.24
C LEU A 108 -14.00 -10.13 4.71
#